data_AF-A0A2M7JYP2-F1
#
_entry.id   AF-A0A2M7JYP2-F1
#
_cell.length_a   1.000
_cell.length_b   1.000
_cell.length_c   1.000
_cell.angle_alpha   90.00
_cell.angle_beta   90.00
_cell.angle_gamma   90.00
#
_symmetry.space_group_name_H-M   'P 1'
#
loop_
_entity.id
_entity.type
_entity.pdbx_description
1 polymer ?
#
loop_
_entity_poly.entity_id
_entity_poly.type
_entity_poly.pdbx_seq_one_letter_code
_entity_poly.pdbx_strand_id
1 'polypeptide(L)'
;MDKILYLGIDVSMAENTCCFLLRDGTEAKRRFTVPNNLPGAEQLVREILKLMEQHHLDRLLVGLEATNLYWWHLACLFNSSPQLSPFQSEVYAFNPRLIKGFKKALSDTTKSDINDAYAIAERLRFGRLPAPFIPNDPESSSGLS
;
A
#
# COMPACT_ATOMS: atom_id res chain seq x y z
N MET A 1 -13.38 -15.19 7.85
CA MET A 1 -13.58 -13.95 7.07
C MET A 1 -12.27 -13.20 7.18
N ASP A 2 -11.58 -12.95 6.06
CA ASP A 2 -10.20 -12.43 6.12
C ASP A 2 -10.19 -11.02 6.74
N LYS A 3 -9.36 -10.80 7.76
CA LYS A 3 -9.28 -9.52 8.48
C LYS A 3 -8.06 -8.74 8.01
N ILE A 4 -8.16 -8.26 6.77
CA ILE A 4 -7.06 -7.62 6.05
C ILE A 4 -7.22 -6.10 6.06
N LEU A 5 -6.13 -5.39 6.38
CA LEU A 5 -5.96 -3.97 6.07
C LEU A 5 -5.28 -3.84 4.71
N TYR A 6 -5.88 -3.06 3.81
CA TYR A 6 -5.30 -2.74 2.51
C TYR A 6 -4.76 -1.31 2.54
N LEU A 7 -3.45 -1.16 2.44
CA LEU A 7 -2.77 0.13 2.43
C LEU A 7 -2.27 0.43 1.02
N GLY A 8 -2.86 1.42 0.36
CA GLY A 8 -2.33 1.99 -0.88
C GLY A 8 -1.52 3.24 -0.59
N ILE A 9 -0.32 3.30 -1.17
CA ILE A 9 0.61 4.41 -0.99
C ILE A 9 1.01 4.94 -2.37
N ASP A 10 0.65 6.18 -2.63
CA ASP A 10 1.18 6.96 -3.75
C ASP A 10 2.45 7.66 -3.29
N VAL A 11 3.59 7.20 -3.83
CA VAL A 11 4.94 7.61 -3.41
C VAL A 11 5.43 8.74 -4.29
N SER A 12 5.79 9.86 -3.66
CA SER A 12 6.48 10.97 -4.33
C SER A 12 7.81 11.27 -3.66
N MET A 13 8.60 12.16 -4.27
CA MET A 13 9.88 12.57 -3.70
C MET A 13 9.75 13.25 -2.33
N ALA A 14 8.70 14.05 -2.12
CA ALA A 14 8.53 14.84 -0.91
C ALA A 14 7.63 14.16 0.12
N GLU A 15 6.50 13.61 -0.32
CA GLU A 15 5.46 13.06 0.55
C GLU A 15 4.83 11.79 -0.03
N ASN A 16 4.35 10.92 0.86
CA ASN A 16 3.66 9.69 0.53
C ASN A 16 2.19 9.82 0.91
N THR A 17 1.29 9.78 -0.06
CA THR A 17 -0.16 9.83 0.18
C THR A 17 -0.65 8.43 0.52
N CYS A 18 -1.31 8.28 1.67
CA CYS A 18 -1.72 6.99 2.21
C CYS A 18 -3.25 6.85 2.20
N CYS A 19 -3.75 5.70 1.76
CA CYS A 19 -5.15 5.31 1.83
C CYS A 19 -5.29 3.92 2.46
N PHE A 20 -6.19 3.79 3.44
CA PHE A 20 -6.43 2.56 4.17
C PHE A 20 -7.84 2.07 3.90
N LEU A 21 -8.00 0.89 3.31
CA LEU A 21 -9.28 0.25 3.06
C LEU A 21 -9.45 -1.00 3.90
N LEU A 22 -10.68 -1.22 4.36
CA LEU A 22 -11.15 -2.49 4.89
C LEU A 22 -11.66 -3.38 3.73
N ARG A 23 -11.96 -4.64 4.03
CA ARG A 23 -12.40 -5.64 3.04
C ARG A 23 -13.68 -5.25 2.29
N ASP A 24 -14.57 -4.52 2.94
CA ASP A 24 -15.81 -4.00 2.35
C ASP A 24 -15.59 -2.77 1.44
N GLY A 25 -14.36 -2.23 1.37
CA GLY A 25 -14.03 -1.03 0.62
C GLY A 25 -14.20 0.27 1.42
N THR A 26 -14.56 0.19 2.70
CA THR A 26 -14.66 1.35 3.59
C THR A 26 -13.27 1.88 3.93
N GLU A 27 -13.09 3.21 3.90
CA GLU A 27 -11.87 3.83 4.40
C GLU A 27 -11.78 3.68 5.93
N ALA A 28 -10.77 2.95 6.41
CA ALA A 28 -10.53 2.77 7.85
C ALA A 28 -10.19 4.10 8.55
N LYS A 29 -9.62 5.04 7.79
CA LYS A 29 -9.27 6.40 8.20
C LYS A 29 -9.21 7.31 6.99
N ARG A 30 -9.48 8.61 7.21
CA ARG A 30 -9.29 9.65 6.20
C ARG A 30 -7.85 9.66 5.70
N ARG A 31 -7.68 9.70 4.38
CA ARG A 31 -6.39 9.78 3.69
C ARG A 31 -5.54 10.94 4.23
N PHE A 32 -4.24 10.69 4.33
CA PHE A 32 -3.25 11.67 4.80
C PHE A 32 -1.91 11.48 4.09
N THR A 33 -1.04 12.49 4.17
CA THR A 33 0.33 12.40 3.68
C THR A 33 1.32 12.26 4.83
N VAL A 34 2.41 11.56 4.58
CA VAL A 34 3.60 11.55 5.46
C VAL A 34 4.83 11.98 4.65
N PRO A 35 5.81 12.66 5.26
CA PRO A 35 7.06 12.96 4.57
C PRO A 35 7.74 11.69 4.05
N ASN A 36 8.37 11.76 2.89
CA ASN A 36 9.14 10.65 2.34
C ASN A 36 10.55 10.57 2.97
N ASN A 37 10.58 10.28 4.27
CA ASN A 37 11.78 10.09 5.06
C ASN A 37 11.51 9.09 6.19
N LEU A 38 12.56 8.75 6.96
CA LEU A 38 12.44 7.78 8.05
C LEU A 38 11.39 8.18 9.11
N PRO A 39 11.34 9.43 9.63
CA PRO A 39 10.28 9.85 10.55
C PRO A 39 8.86 9.67 10.00
N GLY A 40 8.63 9.95 8.72
CA GLY A 40 7.34 9.75 8.05
C GLY A 40 6.99 8.28 7.90
N ALA A 41 7.97 7.41 7.59
CA ALA A 41 7.77 5.97 7.53
C ALA A 41 7.45 5.39 8.92
N GLU A 42 8.12 5.83 9.98
CA GLU A 42 7.81 5.43 11.36
C GLU A 42 6.43 5.91 11.81
N GLN A 43 6.03 7.13 11.41
CA GLN A 43 4.68 7.62 11.62
C GLN A 43 3.66 6.70 10.96
N LEU A 44 3.92 6.30 9.71
CA LEU A 44 3.04 5.40 8.98
C LEU A 44 2.92 4.02 9.65
N VAL A 45 4.03 3.45 10.16
CA VAL A 45 4.00 2.19 10.95
C VAL A 45 3.12 2.34 12.19
N ARG A 46 3.26 3.44 12.95
CA ARG A 46 2.40 3.67 14.13
C ARG A 46 0.92 3.76 13.77
N GLU A 47 0.59 4.39 12.66
CA GLU A 47 -0.80 4.50 12.20
C GLU A 47 -1.35 3.14 11.71
N ILE A 48 -0.54 2.33 11.05
CA ILE A 48 -0.89 0.95 10.70
C ILE A 48 -1.25 0.18 11.97
N LEU A 49 -0.37 0.15 12.97
CA LEU A 49 -0.58 -0.62 14.21
C LEU A 49 -1.87 -0.23 14.94
N LYS A 50 -2.16 1.09 15.02
CA LYS A 50 -3.41 1.58 15.61
C LYS A 50 -4.64 1.05 14.87
N LEU A 51 -4.63 1.06 13.54
CA LEU A 51 -5.75 0.56 12.74
C LEU A 51 -5.89 -0.97 12.83
N MET A 52 -4.76 -1.68 12.87
CA MET A 52 -4.76 -3.15 13.05
C MET A 52 -5.41 -3.52 14.38
N GLU A 53 -5.08 -2.82 15.47
CA GLU A 53 -5.69 -3.04 16.79
C GLU A 53 -7.17 -2.63 16.82
N GLN A 54 -7.49 -1.43 16.36
CA GLN A 54 -8.85 -0.87 16.37
C GLN A 54 -9.87 -1.74 15.63
N HIS A 55 -9.46 -2.34 14.51
CA HIS A 55 -10.32 -3.18 13.68
C HIS A 55 -10.10 -4.68 13.88
N HIS A 56 -9.26 -5.07 14.85
CA HIS A 56 -8.90 -6.46 15.16
C HIS A 56 -8.42 -7.25 13.94
N LEU A 57 -7.55 -6.64 13.14
CA LEU A 57 -7.02 -7.17 11.89
C LEU A 57 -5.79 -8.03 12.13
N ASP A 58 -5.63 -9.08 11.32
CA ASP A 58 -4.55 -10.05 11.42
C ASP A 58 -3.62 -10.05 10.20
N ARG A 59 -4.00 -9.34 9.12
CA ARG A 59 -3.22 -9.29 7.88
C ARG A 59 -3.07 -7.87 7.34
N LEU A 60 -1.89 -7.55 6.83
CA LEU A 60 -1.60 -6.28 6.17
C LEU A 60 -1.12 -6.51 4.74
N LEU A 61 -1.80 -5.93 3.75
CA LEU A 61 -1.30 -5.85 2.38
C LEU A 61 -0.97 -4.39 2.05
N VAL A 62 0.26 -4.14 1.61
CA VAL A 62 0.74 -2.81 1.24
C VAL A 62 0.97 -2.76 -0.26
N GLY A 63 0.49 -1.72 -0.91
CA GLY A 63 0.61 -1.48 -2.33
C GLY A 63 1.32 -0.16 -2.55
N LEU A 64 2.32 -0.17 -3.42
CA LEU A 64 3.15 0.97 -3.78
C LEU A 64 3.17 1.10 -5.30
N GLU A 65 3.13 2.33 -5.81
CA GLU A 65 3.48 2.57 -7.21
C GLU A 65 5.00 2.59 -7.38
N ALA A 66 5.53 1.73 -8.25
CA ALA A 66 6.97 1.58 -8.48
C ALA A 66 7.52 2.65 -9.44
N THR A 67 7.31 3.94 -9.12
CA THR A 67 7.88 5.04 -9.90
C THR A 67 9.23 5.44 -9.30
N ASN A 68 10.32 5.24 -10.05
CA ASN A 68 11.71 5.46 -9.62
C ASN A 68 12.12 4.58 -8.42
N LEU A 69 13.07 5.03 -7.59
CA LEU A 69 13.62 4.26 -6.45
C LEU A 69 12.98 4.63 -5.10
N TYR A 70 12.10 5.64 -5.06
CA TYR A 70 11.58 6.19 -3.80
C TYR A 70 10.73 5.19 -2.99
N TRP A 71 10.06 4.25 -3.65
CA TRP A 71 9.23 3.23 -3.01
C TRP A 71 10.07 2.14 -2.31
N TRP A 72 11.31 1.92 -2.75
CA TRP A 72 12.15 0.80 -2.30
C TRP A 72 12.43 0.85 -0.81
N HIS A 73 12.76 2.03 -0.28
CA HIS A 73 13.07 2.19 1.13
C HIS A 73 11.86 1.89 2.04
N LEU A 74 10.65 2.28 1.62
CA LEU A 74 9.42 1.92 2.33
C LEU A 74 9.16 0.42 2.27
N ALA A 75 9.31 -0.19 1.09
CA ALA A 75 9.09 -1.62 0.92
C ALA A 75 10.04 -2.46 1.79
N CYS A 76 11.32 -2.10 1.83
CA CYS A 76 12.30 -2.72 2.72
C CYS A 76 11.96 -2.54 4.20
N LEU A 77 11.53 -1.34 4.60
CA LEU A 77 11.14 -1.05 5.98
C LEU A 77 9.92 -1.87 6.40
N PHE A 78 8.89 -1.96 5.58
CA PHE A 78 7.70 -2.75 5.91
C PHE A 78 8.02 -4.24 6.05
N ASN A 79 8.83 -4.79 5.14
CA ASN A 79 9.21 -6.19 5.17
C ASN A 79 10.14 -6.53 6.35
N SER A 80 11.00 -5.59 6.76
CA SER A 80 11.96 -5.79 7.85
C SER A 80 11.45 -5.37 9.23
N SER A 81 10.25 -4.76 9.32
CA SER A 81 9.74 -4.18 10.57
C SER A 81 9.28 -5.29 11.53
N PRO A 82 9.92 -5.45 12.70
CA PRO A 82 9.50 -6.47 13.67
C PRO A 82 8.08 -6.23 14.18
N GLN A 83 7.64 -4.97 14.23
CA GLN A 83 6.30 -4.59 14.66
C GLN A 83 5.21 -5.04 13.68
N LEU A 84 5.54 -5.19 12.40
CA LEU A 84 4.61 -5.64 11.37
C LEU A 84 4.65 -7.15 11.13
N SER A 85 5.66 -7.84 11.65
CA SER A 85 5.82 -9.29 11.52
C SER A 85 4.63 -10.12 12.02
N PRO A 86 3.89 -9.75 13.10
CA PRO A 86 2.74 -10.53 13.54
C PRO A 86 1.57 -10.53 12.56
N PHE A 87 1.54 -9.60 11.61
CA PHE A 87 0.41 -9.35 10.73
C PHE A 87 0.58 -9.92 9.31
N GLN A 88 1.46 -10.91 9.13
CA GLN A 88 1.71 -11.55 7.83
C GLN A 88 1.81 -10.53 6.69
N SER A 89 2.62 -9.49 6.90
CA SER A 89 2.64 -8.32 6.04
C SER A 89 3.24 -8.65 4.67
N GLU A 90 2.53 -8.28 3.61
CA GLU A 90 2.97 -8.47 2.23
C GLU A 90 3.00 -7.11 1.52
N VAL A 91 4.07 -6.87 0.76
CA VAL A 91 4.26 -5.62 0.02
C VAL A 91 4.17 -5.90 -1.47
N TYR A 92 3.49 -5.06 -2.23
CA TYR A 92 3.27 -5.21 -3.66
C TYR A 92 3.69 -3.93 -4.37
N ALA A 93 4.61 -4.07 -5.32
CA ALA A 93 5.04 -3.01 -6.21
C ALA A 93 4.23 -3.10 -7.51
N PHE A 94 3.45 -2.06 -7.82
CA PHE A 94 2.63 -2.00 -9.02
C PHE A 94 3.25 -1.13 -10.10
N ASN A 95 3.05 -1.52 -11.36
CA ASN A 95 3.40 -0.71 -12.51
C ASN A 95 2.48 0.53 -12.58
N PRO A 96 3.05 1.76 -12.71
CA PRO A 96 2.29 3.01 -12.86
C PRO A 96 1.19 2.97 -13.93
N ARG A 97 1.48 2.35 -15.08
CA ARG A 97 0.54 2.24 -16.21
C ARG A 97 -0.68 1.42 -15.83
N LEU A 98 -0.48 0.37 -15.03
CA LEU A 98 -1.55 -0.49 -14.55
C LEU A 98 -2.46 0.28 -13.58
N ILE A 99 -1.87 1.02 -12.62
CA ILE A 99 -2.64 1.84 -11.66
C ILE A 99 -3.43 2.91 -12.38
N LYS A 100 -2.82 3.61 -13.35
CA LYS A 100 -3.51 4.62 -14.17
C LYS A 100 -4.70 4.05 -14.94
N GLY A 101 -4.54 2.87 -15.56
CA GLY A 101 -5.61 2.19 -16.26
C GLY A 101 -6.74 1.75 -15.33
N PHE A 102 -6.38 1.19 -14.16
CA PHE A 102 -7.34 0.76 -13.14
C PHE A 102 -8.13 1.93 -12.56
N LYS A 103 -7.45 3.03 -12.20
CA LYS A 103 -8.06 4.26 -11.71
C LYS A 103 -9.11 4.81 -12.68
N LYS A 104 -8.78 4.86 -13.98
CA LYS A 104 -9.72 5.30 -15.01
C LYS A 104 -11.01 4.46 -15.01
N ALA A 105 -10.87 3.13 -15.02
CA ALA A 105 -12.03 2.24 -14.97
C ALA A 105 -12.84 2.39 -13.67
N LEU A 106 -12.17 2.64 -12.54
CA LEU A 106 -12.82 2.84 -11.25
C LEU A 106 -13.62 4.15 -11.18
N SER A 107 -13.06 5.23 -11.74
CA SER A 107 -13.72 6.54 -11.84
C SER A 107 -14.97 6.52 -12.71
N ASP A 108 -15.03 5.64 -13.70
CA ASP A 108 -16.24 5.46 -14.51
C ASP A 108 -17.38 4.78 -13.72
N THR A 109 -17.07 4.11 -12.60
CA THR A 109 -18.03 3.34 -11.80
C THR A 109 -18.44 4.00 -10.49
N THR A 110 -17.65 4.93 -9.96
CA THR A 110 -17.91 5.57 -8.65
C THR A 110 -17.81 7.09 -8.73
N LYS A 111 -18.61 7.80 -7.92
CA LYS A 111 -18.60 9.28 -7.84
C LYS A 111 -17.63 9.83 -6.79
N SER A 112 -16.77 8.98 -6.21
CA SER A 112 -15.83 9.40 -5.18
C SER A 112 -14.59 10.05 -5.78
N ASP A 113 -13.93 10.91 -5.01
CA ASP A 113 -12.60 11.41 -5.36
C ASP A 113 -11.61 10.23 -5.27
N ILE A 114 -11.25 9.67 -6.43
CA ILE A 114 -10.29 8.58 -6.55
C ILE A 114 -8.92 9.20 -6.81
N ASN A 115 -8.06 9.18 -5.80
CA ASN A 115 -6.64 9.45 -5.99
C ASN A 115 -5.85 8.15 -6.20
N ASP A 116 -4.56 8.25 -6.52
CA ASP A 116 -3.74 7.08 -6.83
C ASP A 116 -3.58 6.16 -5.62
N ALA A 117 -3.45 6.71 -4.41
CA ALA A 117 -3.43 5.93 -3.17
C ALA A 117 -4.68 5.06 -2.98
N TYR A 118 -5.88 5.61 -3.24
CA TYR A 118 -7.14 4.85 -3.20
C TYR A 118 -7.17 3.77 -4.29
N ALA A 119 -6.79 4.12 -5.52
CA ALA A 119 -6.75 3.16 -6.64
C ALA A 119 -5.80 1.99 -6.36
N ILE A 120 -4.65 2.23 -5.71
CA ILE A 120 -3.70 1.20 -5.30
C ILE A 120 -4.29 0.32 -4.20
N ALA A 121 -4.92 0.90 -3.17
CA ALA A 121 -5.55 0.14 -2.10
C ALA A 121 -6.68 -0.77 -2.64
N GLU A 122 -7.49 -0.22 -3.54
CA GLU A 122 -8.57 -0.96 -4.19
C GLU A 122 -8.04 -2.04 -5.14
N ARG A 123 -6.90 -1.79 -5.81
CA ARG A 123 -6.22 -2.80 -6.63
C ARG A 123 -5.75 -4.00 -5.81
N LEU A 124 -5.28 -3.79 -4.58
CA LEU A 124 -4.97 -4.88 -3.65
C LEU A 124 -6.24 -5.68 -3.30
N ARG A 125 -7.32 -4.97 -2.95
CA ARG A 125 -8.60 -5.57 -2.54
C ARG A 125 -9.25 -6.39 -3.65
N PHE A 126 -9.06 -6.00 -4.90
CA PHE A 126 -9.56 -6.72 -6.08
C PHE A 126 -8.89 -8.10 -6.30
N GLY A 127 -7.69 -8.33 -5.74
CA GLY A 127 -6.98 -9.61 -5.83
C GLY A 127 -6.26 -9.83 -7.18
N ARG A 128 -5.85 -11.08 -7.46
CA ARG A 128 -4.94 -11.43 -8.60
C ARG A 128 -3.69 -10.56 -8.60
N LEU A 129 -2.97 -10.64 -7.49
CA LEU A 129 -1.78 -9.85 -7.24
C LEU A 129 -0.56 -10.50 -7.90
N PRO A 130 0.46 -9.70 -8.30
CA PRO A 130 1.76 -10.25 -8.69
C PRO A 130 2.44 -10.92 -7.49
N ALA A 131 3.64 -11.45 -7.69
CA ALA A 131 4.45 -11.88 -6.55
C ALA A 131 4.69 -10.70 -5.59
N PRO A 132 4.62 -10.91 -4.26
CA PRO A 132 4.97 -9.87 -3.31
C PRO A 132 6.45 -9.52 -3.43
N PHE A 133 6.77 -8.28 -3.11
CA PHE A 133 8.13 -7.78 -3.03
C PHE A 133 8.88 -8.43 -1.85
N ILE A 134 10.05 -9.00 -2.13
CA ILE A 134 10.95 -9.60 -1.15
C ILE A 134 12.31 -8.89 -1.27
N PRO A 135 12.81 -8.24 -0.19
CA PRO A 135 14.14 -7.63 -0.20
C PRO A 135 15.22 -8.65 -0.54
N ASN A 136 16.17 -8.26 -1.41
CA ASN A 136 17.30 -9.09 -1.87
C ASN A 136 16.93 -10.33 -2.70
N ASP A 137 15.70 -10.41 -3.22
CA ASP A 137 15.36 -11.40 -4.24
C ASP A 137 15.79 -10.90 -5.64
N PRO A 138 16.69 -11.60 -6.36
CA PRO A 138 17.14 -11.18 -7.68
C PRO A 138 16.02 -11.05 -8.71
N GLU A 139 14.89 -11.75 -8.55
CA GLU A 139 13.75 -11.66 -9.49
C GLU A 139 12.84 -10.46 -9.24
N SER A 140 12.82 -9.92 -8.00
CA SER A 140 11.97 -8.80 -7.60
C SER A 140 12.31 -7.47 -8.32
N SER A 141 13.49 -7.39 -8.95
CA SER A 141 13.95 -6.25 -9.76
C SER A 141 13.55 -6.37 -11.25
N SER A 142 13.20 -7.57 -11.70
CA SER A 142 13.07 -7.90 -13.14
C SER A 142 11.63 -7.80 -13.67
N GLY A 143 10.63 -7.91 -12.79
CA GLY A 143 9.20 -7.86 -13.15
C GLY A 143 8.63 -6.47 -13.47
N LEU A 144 9.47 -5.43 -13.50
CA LEU A 144 9.08 -4.04 -13.77
C LEU A 144 9.37 -3.57 -15.21
N SER A 145 9.79 -4.50 -16.08
CA SER A 145 10.11 -4.24 -17.50
C SER A 145 8.87 -4.14 -18.38
#